data_AF-A0A0E1W8P9-F1
#
_entry.id   AF-A0A0E1W8P9-F1
#
_cell.length_a   1.000
_cell.length_b   1.000
_cell.length_c   1.000
_cell.angle_alpha   90.00
_cell.angle_beta   90.00
_cell.angle_gamma   90.00
#
_symmetry.space_group_name_H-M   'P 1'
#
loop_
_entity.id
_entity.type
_entity.pdbx_description
1 polymer ?
#
loop_
_entity_poly.entity_id
_entity_poly.type
_entity_poly.pdbx_seq_one_letter_code
_entity_poly.pdbx_strand_id
1 'polypeptide(L)'
;MEIGRRTTNDTSRPAVSLRAGAGNGAARRRAVPERLGRRRRRRRLMHDIIRKVSSASAHWRNAMKWITRERPKIDRIACPWLIARFVDKAAEFLYVPDADVLRIAKETGAIPFDVPDVELGHHGELCSFDAFLEKYALHDPALLKLAAIVRGADTGRYDLAPEASGLHAISVGLSGNFRDDLEQLRHGMVMYDALYAWCRRDARL
;
A
#
# COMPACT_ATOMS: atom_id res chain seq x y z
N MET A 1 51.72 -11.93 -30.47
CA MET A 1 50.50 -12.76 -30.55
C MET A 1 49.32 -11.83 -30.35
N GLU A 2 49.01 -10.96 -31.32
CA GLU A 2 48.28 -11.22 -32.57
C GLU A 2 46.76 -11.36 -32.33
N ILE A 3 46.03 -10.28 -32.59
CA ILE A 3 44.58 -10.30 -32.81
C ILE A 3 44.33 -9.49 -34.08
N GLY A 4 43.86 -10.21 -35.11
CA GLY A 4 43.74 -9.76 -36.49
C GLY A 4 42.63 -8.73 -36.73
N ARG A 5 42.79 -8.03 -37.86
CA ARG A 5 41.98 -6.93 -38.39
C ARG A 5 41.15 -7.41 -39.59
N ARG A 6 39.99 -6.74 -39.78
CA ARG A 6 39.35 -6.29 -41.05
C ARG A 6 38.45 -7.27 -41.85
N THR A 7 37.15 -6.95 -42.02
CA THR A 7 36.43 -6.22 -43.13
C THR A 7 35.81 -7.20 -44.16
N THR A 8 34.73 -7.02 -44.92
CA THR A 8 34.04 -5.87 -45.60
C THR A 8 32.69 -6.35 -46.22
N ASN A 9 31.82 -5.38 -46.57
CA ASN A 9 30.80 -5.29 -47.67
C ASN A 9 29.61 -6.27 -47.73
N ASP A 10 28.34 -5.85 -47.83
CA ASP A 10 27.59 -4.92 -48.71
C ASP A 10 27.01 -5.57 -49.99
N THR A 11 25.77 -5.15 -50.28
CA THR A 11 25.03 -5.09 -51.55
C THR A 11 23.82 -6.03 -51.78
N SER A 12 22.72 -5.38 -52.20
CA SER A 12 21.78 -5.81 -53.28
C SER A 12 20.39 -6.37 -52.90
N ARG A 13 19.36 -5.53 -53.16
CA ARG A 13 17.96 -5.87 -53.54
C ARG A 13 17.89 -5.95 -55.08
N PRO A 14 16.91 -6.62 -55.77
CA PRO A 14 15.48 -6.22 -55.76
C PRO A 14 14.38 -7.30 -56.05
N ALA A 15 13.14 -6.81 -56.12
CA ALA A 15 11.76 -7.33 -56.32
C ALA A 15 11.43 -8.49 -57.31
N VAL A 16 10.25 -9.15 -57.15
CA VAL A 16 9.01 -8.99 -57.97
C VAL A 16 7.84 -9.93 -57.51
N SER A 17 6.60 -9.46 -57.76
CA SER A 17 5.19 -9.90 -57.55
C SER A 17 4.77 -11.36 -57.87
N LEU A 18 3.63 -11.92 -57.41
CA LEU A 18 2.22 -11.66 -57.84
C LEU A 18 1.17 -12.53 -57.06
N ARG A 19 -0.05 -11.95 -56.90
CA ARG A 19 -1.43 -12.54 -56.87
C ARG A 19 -2.07 -13.24 -55.65
N ALA A 20 -3.13 -12.56 -55.18
CA ALA A 20 -4.55 -12.96 -55.01
C ALA A 20 -4.97 -14.17 -54.14
N GLY A 21 -5.83 -13.88 -53.16
CA GLY A 21 -6.65 -14.87 -52.44
C GLY A 21 -7.69 -14.18 -51.55
N ALA A 22 -8.92 -14.68 -51.59
CA ALA A 22 -10.15 -14.01 -51.19
C ALA A 22 -10.50 -14.11 -49.69
N GLY A 23 -11.36 -13.18 -49.25
CA GLY A 23 -12.43 -13.37 -48.26
C GLY A 23 -12.11 -13.98 -46.89
N ASN A 24 -12.31 -13.21 -45.83
CA ASN A 24 -13.22 -13.66 -44.76
C ASN A 24 -13.66 -12.49 -43.87
N GLY A 25 -14.98 -12.31 -43.78
CA GLY A 25 -15.63 -11.44 -42.82
C GLY A 25 -15.44 -12.00 -41.42
N ALA A 26 -14.51 -11.44 -40.66
CA ALA A 26 -14.44 -11.65 -39.22
C ALA A 26 -15.14 -10.48 -38.53
N ALA A 27 -16.29 -10.78 -37.93
CA ALA A 27 -17.05 -9.89 -37.08
C ALA A 27 -16.13 -9.17 -36.08
N ARG A 28 -16.11 -7.84 -36.14
CA ARG A 28 -15.50 -6.98 -35.12
C ARG A 28 -16.25 -7.23 -33.81
N ARG A 29 -15.74 -8.12 -32.96
CA ARG A 29 -16.10 -8.18 -31.55
C ARG A 29 -15.70 -6.82 -30.95
N ARG A 30 -16.68 -5.94 -30.71
CA ARG A 30 -16.47 -4.73 -29.92
C ARG A 30 -15.96 -5.17 -28.55
N ALA A 31 -14.68 -4.96 -28.27
CA ALA A 31 -14.16 -5.04 -26.92
C ALA A 31 -14.99 -4.08 -26.05
N VAL A 32 -15.71 -4.64 -25.07
CA VAL A 32 -16.35 -3.83 -24.03
C VAL A 32 -15.22 -3.06 -23.33
N PRO A 33 -15.25 -1.71 -23.26
CA PRO A 33 -14.15 -0.97 -22.68
C PRO A 33 -14.02 -1.33 -21.19
N GLU A 34 -12.87 -1.87 -20.81
CA GLU A 34 -12.48 -2.22 -19.44
C GLU A 34 -12.75 -1.08 -18.42
N ARG A 35 -12.78 0.17 -18.92
CA ARG A 35 -13.15 1.41 -18.21
C ARG A 35 -14.60 1.41 -17.68
N LEU A 36 -15.56 0.81 -18.37
CA LEU A 36 -16.96 0.74 -17.91
C LEU A 36 -17.12 -0.23 -16.73
N GLY A 37 -16.36 -1.33 -16.73
CA GLY A 37 -16.33 -2.30 -15.65
C GLY A 37 -15.72 -1.71 -14.37
N ARG A 38 -14.63 -0.94 -14.50
CA ARG A 38 -14.01 -0.20 -13.39
C ARG A 38 -14.95 0.86 -12.80
N ARG A 39 -15.66 1.63 -13.62
CA ARG A 39 -16.67 2.61 -13.14
C ARG A 39 -17.81 1.95 -12.38
N ARG A 40 -18.36 0.82 -12.87
CA ARG A 40 -19.44 0.09 -12.16
C ARG A 40 -18.96 -0.57 -10.85
N ARG A 41 -17.74 -1.14 -10.82
CA ARG A 41 -17.15 -1.66 -9.57
C ARG A 41 -16.87 -0.55 -8.56
N ARG A 42 -16.29 0.59 -8.98
CA ARG A 42 -16.10 1.79 -8.13
C ARG A 42 -17.41 2.26 -7.51
N ARG A 43 -18.47 2.33 -8.32
CA ARG A 43 -19.79 2.80 -7.86
C ARG A 43 -20.44 1.82 -6.87
N ARG A 44 -20.20 0.52 -6.98
CA ARG A 44 -20.65 -0.49 -5.99
C ARG A 44 -19.85 -0.46 -4.70
N LEU A 45 -18.52 -0.41 -4.79
CA LEU A 45 -17.64 -0.25 -3.62
C LEU A 45 -18.02 1.01 -2.82
N MET A 46 -18.30 2.12 -3.51
CA MET A 46 -18.80 3.35 -2.89
C MET A 46 -20.13 3.16 -2.16
N HIS A 47 -21.11 2.53 -2.80
CA HIS A 47 -22.40 2.26 -2.17
C HIS A 47 -22.26 1.34 -0.96
N ASP A 48 -21.39 0.33 -1.01
CA ASP A 48 -21.16 -0.57 0.11
C ASP A 48 -20.42 0.12 1.27
N ILE A 49 -19.41 0.95 1.00
CA ILE A 49 -18.72 1.74 2.03
C ILE A 49 -19.72 2.70 2.69
N ILE A 50 -20.47 3.47 1.91
CA ILE A 50 -21.45 4.45 2.42
C ILE A 50 -22.55 3.75 3.21
N ARG A 51 -23.09 2.63 2.70
CA ARG A 51 -24.13 1.87 3.40
C ARG A 51 -23.64 1.30 4.72
N LYS A 52 -22.41 0.79 4.77
CA LYS A 52 -21.79 0.25 5.99
C LYS A 52 -21.54 1.35 7.03
N VAL A 53 -21.17 2.55 6.56
CA VAL A 53 -21.03 3.75 7.40
C VAL A 53 -22.37 4.22 7.96
N SER A 54 -23.45 4.19 7.17
CA SER A 54 -24.75 4.74 7.57
C SER A 54 -25.62 3.80 8.44
N SER A 55 -25.31 2.49 8.50
CA SER A 55 -26.18 1.49 9.16
C SER A 55 -25.71 0.98 10.52
N ALA A 56 -24.65 1.53 11.10
CA ALA A 56 -24.05 0.96 12.30
C ALA A 56 -24.81 1.34 13.61
N SER A 57 -24.50 0.68 14.73
CA SER A 57 -25.03 0.88 16.12
C SER A 57 -24.30 1.91 16.99
N ALA A 58 -24.99 2.78 17.74
CA ALA A 58 -24.50 3.95 18.53
C ALA A 58 -22.99 4.10 18.89
N HIS A 59 -22.24 3.03 19.20
CA HIS A 59 -20.78 3.01 19.31
C HIS A 59 -20.01 3.42 18.04
N TRP A 60 -20.52 3.21 16.82
CA TRP A 60 -19.84 3.64 15.56
C TRP A 60 -19.75 5.16 15.42
N ARG A 61 -20.63 5.91 16.10
CA ARG A 61 -20.69 7.37 15.95
C ARG A 61 -19.49 8.07 16.59
N ASN A 62 -18.73 7.38 17.44
CA ASN A 62 -17.56 7.90 18.13
C ASN A 62 -16.22 7.29 17.67
N ALA A 63 -16.24 6.30 16.77
CA ALA A 63 -15.01 5.67 16.27
C ALA A 63 -14.34 6.55 15.21
N MET A 64 -13.04 6.81 15.36
CA MET A 64 -12.26 7.53 14.35
C MET A 64 -12.07 6.65 13.12
N LYS A 65 -12.34 7.21 11.95
CA LYS A 65 -12.12 6.53 10.67
C LYS A 65 -10.80 6.95 10.07
N TRP A 66 -10.05 5.99 9.59
CA TRP A 66 -8.71 6.16 9.05
C TRP A 66 -8.66 5.56 7.66
N ILE A 67 -8.06 6.26 6.70
CA ILE A 67 -8.06 5.83 5.31
C ILE A 67 -6.68 5.92 4.68
N THR A 68 -6.32 4.88 3.93
CA THR A 68 -5.07 4.84 3.14
C THR A 68 -5.25 3.96 1.91
N ARG A 69 -4.15 3.76 1.17
CA ARG A 69 -4.10 3.03 -0.09
C ARG A 69 -4.18 1.52 0.13
N GLU A 70 -4.93 0.84 -0.73
CA GLU A 70 -5.04 -0.63 -0.80
C GLU A 70 -3.68 -1.32 -0.98
N ARG A 71 -3.65 -2.64 -0.73
CA ARG A 71 -2.43 -3.45 -0.74
C ARG A 71 -1.40 -2.93 0.28
N PRO A 72 -1.78 -2.87 1.58
CA PRO A 72 -0.96 -2.28 2.61
C PRO A 72 0.34 -3.06 2.81
N LYS A 73 1.39 -2.31 3.15
CA LYS A 73 2.69 -2.83 3.56
C LYS A 73 3.23 -1.89 4.62
N ILE A 74 4.04 -2.42 5.53
CA ILE A 74 4.83 -1.69 6.52
C ILE A 74 4.02 -0.57 7.16
N ASP A 75 4.20 0.71 6.80
CA ASP A 75 3.49 1.84 7.42
C ASP A 75 1.96 1.74 7.36
N ARG A 76 1.42 1.19 6.27
CA ARG A 76 -0.03 0.99 6.10
C ARG A 76 -0.59 -0.17 6.92
N ILE A 77 0.24 -0.85 7.69
CA ILE A 77 -0.12 -1.82 8.73
C ILE A 77 0.32 -1.32 10.12
N ALA A 78 1.55 -0.78 10.22
CA ALA A 78 2.14 -0.27 11.45
C ALA A 78 1.31 0.87 12.05
N CYS A 79 0.89 1.85 11.23
CA CYS A 79 0.09 2.97 11.68
C CYS A 79 -1.28 2.52 12.20
N PRO A 80 -2.06 1.67 11.48
CA PRO A 80 -3.27 1.07 12.03
C PRO A 80 -3.07 0.34 13.36
N TRP A 81 -1.96 -0.41 13.52
CA TRP A 81 -1.64 -1.07 14.78
C TRP A 81 -1.41 -0.04 15.90
N LEU A 82 -0.60 0.99 15.64
CA LEU A 82 -0.31 2.06 16.60
C LEU A 82 -1.60 2.78 17.01
N ILE A 83 -2.44 3.14 16.04
CA ILE A 83 -3.73 3.78 16.26
C ILE A 83 -4.59 2.91 17.18
N ALA A 84 -4.77 1.62 16.84
CA ALA A 84 -5.64 0.71 17.58
C ALA A 84 -5.15 0.41 19.01
N ARG A 85 -3.87 0.61 19.30
CA ARG A 85 -3.26 0.31 20.61
C ARG A 85 -3.11 1.55 21.49
N PHE A 86 -2.82 2.72 20.90
CA PHE A 86 -2.40 3.92 21.62
C PHE A 86 -3.27 5.16 21.38
N VAL A 87 -4.04 5.22 20.27
CA VAL A 87 -4.81 6.41 19.89
C VAL A 87 -6.31 6.20 20.08
N ASP A 88 -6.88 5.21 19.39
CA ASP A 88 -8.31 4.91 19.43
C ASP A 88 -8.54 3.40 19.30
N LYS A 89 -9.01 2.78 20.40
CA LYS A 89 -9.31 1.34 20.46
C LYS A 89 -10.50 0.93 19.61
N ALA A 90 -11.35 1.87 19.21
CA ALA A 90 -12.51 1.64 18.36
C ALA A 90 -12.26 2.00 16.89
N ALA A 91 -11.02 2.37 16.52
CA ALA A 91 -10.67 2.85 15.19
C ALA A 91 -11.11 1.92 14.06
N GLU A 92 -11.60 2.52 12.97
CA GLU A 92 -11.97 1.83 11.75
C GLU A 92 -11.01 2.19 10.61
N PHE A 93 -10.61 1.19 9.82
CA PHE A 93 -9.65 1.35 8.73
C PHE A 93 -10.28 1.10 7.37
N LEU A 94 -9.98 1.99 6.43
CA LEU A 94 -10.43 1.94 5.04
C LEU A 94 -9.20 1.82 4.15
N TYR A 95 -9.16 0.76 3.36
CA TYR A 95 -8.18 0.58 2.29
C TYR A 95 -8.89 0.75 0.95
N VAL A 96 -8.42 1.71 0.16
CA VAL A 96 -9.06 2.07 -1.11
C VAL A 96 -8.02 2.27 -2.20
N PRO A 97 -8.40 2.23 -3.49
CA PRO A 97 -7.48 2.59 -4.56
C PRO A 97 -6.85 3.97 -4.33
N ASP A 98 -5.56 4.10 -4.63
CA ASP A 98 -4.76 5.31 -4.40
C ASP A 98 -5.46 6.61 -4.86
N ALA A 99 -5.93 6.62 -6.10
CA ALA A 99 -6.63 7.75 -6.70
C ALA A 99 -8.00 8.10 -6.05
N ASP A 100 -8.48 7.30 -5.09
CA ASP A 100 -9.74 7.51 -4.39
C ASP A 100 -9.56 7.96 -2.93
N VAL A 101 -8.36 7.88 -2.34
CA VAL A 101 -8.13 8.12 -0.90
C VAL A 101 -8.67 9.48 -0.45
N LEU A 102 -8.19 10.58 -1.03
CA LEU A 102 -8.58 11.93 -0.59
C LEU A 102 -10.06 12.24 -0.84
N ARG A 103 -10.61 11.71 -1.93
CA ARG A 103 -12.03 11.89 -2.27
C ARG A 103 -12.92 11.18 -1.24
N ILE A 104 -12.62 9.91 -0.94
CA ILE A 104 -13.38 9.12 0.03
C ILE A 104 -13.17 9.65 1.46
N ALA A 105 -11.96 10.10 1.80
CA ALA A 105 -11.67 10.79 3.06
C ALA A 105 -12.64 11.96 3.28
N LYS A 106 -12.75 12.86 2.30
CA LYS A 106 -13.67 13.99 2.34
C LYS A 106 -15.15 13.59 2.45
N GLU A 107 -15.57 12.55 1.72
CA GLU A 107 -16.95 12.08 1.73
C GLU A 107 -17.36 11.38 3.04
N THR A 108 -16.41 10.73 3.71
CA THR A 108 -16.68 9.90 4.90
C THR A 108 -16.24 10.54 6.22
N GLY A 109 -15.49 11.64 6.16
CA GLY A 109 -14.82 12.23 7.32
C GLY A 109 -13.63 11.42 7.83
N ALA A 110 -13.16 10.42 7.06
CA ALA A 110 -12.00 9.62 7.46
C ALA A 110 -10.70 10.42 7.33
N ILE A 111 -9.78 10.21 8.27
CA ILE A 111 -8.47 10.88 8.32
C ILE A 111 -7.51 10.12 7.40
N PRO A 112 -6.99 10.77 6.34
CA PRO A 112 -6.03 10.12 5.46
C PRO A 112 -4.64 10.04 6.10
N PHE A 113 -3.93 8.95 5.86
CA PHE A 113 -2.55 8.75 6.30
C PHE A 113 -1.78 7.90 5.26
N ASP A 114 -0.44 7.96 5.31
CA ASP A 114 0.46 7.29 4.36
C ASP A 114 0.09 7.50 2.87
N VAL A 115 -0.15 8.76 2.54
CA VAL A 115 -0.35 9.24 1.16
C VAL A 115 0.38 10.58 0.98
N PRO A 116 0.64 11.01 -0.25
CA PRO A 116 1.25 12.33 -0.48
C PRO A 116 0.41 13.47 0.12
N ASP A 117 1.10 14.51 0.58
CA ASP A 117 0.54 15.81 0.97
C ASP A 117 -0.48 15.78 2.14
N VAL A 118 -0.42 14.76 3.01
CA VAL A 118 -1.23 14.72 4.25
C VAL A 118 -0.36 14.87 5.50
N GLU A 119 -0.95 15.40 6.57
CA GLU A 119 -0.28 15.62 7.85
C GLU A 119 0.34 14.34 8.42
N LEU A 120 -0.33 13.20 8.27
CA LEU A 120 0.10 11.88 8.76
C LEU A 120 0.72 11.06 7.63
N GLY A 121 1.64 11.68 6.89
CA GLY A 121 2.43 11.08 5.82
C GLY A 121 3.92 11.10 6.12
N HIS A 122 4.74 10.88 5.09
CA HIS A 122 6.19 10.99 5.19
C HIS A 122 6.63 12.46 5.22
N HIS A 123 7.59 12.78 6.09
CA HIS A 123 8.16 14.13 6.24
C HIS A 123 9.68 14.07 6.22
N GLY A 124 10.27 14.48 5.10
CA GLY A 124 11.72 14.35 4.88
C GLY A 124 12.16 12.90 5.00
N GLU A 125 13.03 12.63 5.96
CA GLU A 125 13.55 11.29 6.24
C GLU A 125 12.67 10.47 7.20
N LEU A 126 11.56 11.03 7.69
CA LEU A 126 10.65 10.35 8.63
C LEU A 126 9.48 9.70 7.86
N CYS A 127 9.03 8.53 8.34
CA CYS A 127 7.89 7.82 7.76
C CYS A 127 6.57 8.21 8.45
N SER A 128 5.44 7.72 7.97
CA SER A 128 4.13 8.03 8.54
C SER A 128 4.03 7.60 10.01
N PHE A 129 4.66 6.47 10.38
CA PHE A 129 4.68 6.01 11.78
C PHE A 129 5.27 7.06 12.73
N ASP A 130 6.28 7.80 12.28
CA ASP A 130 6.91 8.88 13.05
C ASP A 130 5.99 10.08 13.22
N ALA A 131 5.30 10.46 12.14
CA ALA A 131 4.31 11.54 12.18
C ALA A 131 3.22 11.25 13.22
N PHE A 132 2.81 9.98 13.39
CA PHE A 132 1.90 9.58 14.46
C PHE A 132 2.52 9.72 15.86
N LEU A 133 3.78 9.31 16.05
CA LEU A 133 4.44 9.46 17.36
C LEU A 133 4.54 10.93 17.76
N GLU A 134 4.89 11.81 16.82
CA GLU A 134 4.97 13.25 17.04
C GLU A 134 3.59 13.85 17.33
N LYS A 135 2.61 13.63 16.45
CA LYS A 135 1.25 14.19 16.57
C LYS A 135 0.57 13.81 17.89
N TYR A 136 0.78 12.59 18.37
CA TYR A 136 0.14 12.05 19.57
C TYR A 136 1.05 12.07 20.81
N ALA A 137 2.22 12.72 20.74
CA ALA A 137 3.19 12.83 21.83
C ALA A 137 3.52 11.46 22.49
N LEU A 138 3.73 10.45 21.66
CA LEU A 138 4.01 9.08 22.11
C LEU A 138 5.52 8.89 22.29
N HIS A 139 5.97 8.91 23.54
CA HIS A 139 7.39 8.88 23.90
C HIS A 139 7.87 7.57 24.55
N ASP A 140 7.07 6.49 24.47
CA ASP A 140 7.48 5.17 24.98
C ASP A 140 8.79 4.73 24.27
N PRO A 141 9.88 4.44 25.02
CA PRO A 141 11.15 3.99 24.44
C PRO A 141 11.00 2.78 23.51
N ALA A 142 10.09 1.86 23.80
CA ALA A 142 9.82 0.72 22.95
C ALA A 142 9.12 1.10 21.64
N LEU A 143 8.26 2.13 21.66
CA LEU A 143 7.68 2.70 20.43
C LEU A 143 8.74 3.42 19.60
N LEU A 144 9.66 4.14 20.24
CA LEU A 144 10.76 4.82 19.54
C LEU A 144 11.70 3.81 18.86
N LYS A 145 12.01 2.69 19.53
CA LYS A 145 12.77 1.59 18.92
C LYS A 145 12.01 0.96 17.76
N LEU A 146 10.71 0.68 17.94
CA LEU A 146 9.86 0.18 16.85
C LEU A 146 9.82 1.15 15.67
N ALA A 147 9.76 2.45 15.90
CA ALA A 147 9.78 3.47 14.86
C ALA A 147 11.07 3.46 14.04
N ALA A 148 12.23 3.18 14.64
CA ALA A 148 13.48 3.01 13.89
C ALA A 148 13.40 1.80 12.93
N ILE A 149 12.86 0.67 13.40
CA ILE A 149 12.68 -0.55 12.60
C ILE A 149 11.69 -0.32 11.45
N VAL A 150 10.53 0.29 11.75
CA VAL A 150 9.48 0.58 10.78
C VAL A 150 10.00 1.53 9.70
N ARG A 151 10.62 2.65 10.09
CA ARG A 151 11.22 3.61 9.16
C ARG A 151 12.27 2.97 8.28
N GLY A 152 13.18 2.17 8.85
CA GLY A 152 14.19 1.46 8.06
C GLY A 152 13.58 0.53 7.01
N ALA A 153 12.52 -0.19 7.39
CA ALA A 153 11.83 -1.11 6.48
C ALA A 153 11.07 -0.36 5.38
N ASP A 154 10.36 0.72 5.74
CA ASP A 154 9.47 1.46 4.84
C ASP A 154 10.24 2.33 3.84
N THR A 155 11.31 3.00 4.31
CA THR A 155 12.15 3.87 3.48
C THR A 155 13.30 3.13 2.78
N GLY A 156 13.42 1.81 2.96
CA GLY A 156 14.51 1.01 2.39
C GLY A 156 15.90 1.29 2.97
N ARG A 157 15.98 1.92 4.15
CA ARG A 157 17.22 2.21 4.88
C ARG A 157 17.44 1.15 5.95
N TYR A 158 17.78 -0.05 5.51
CA TYR A 158 17.87 -1.22 6.38
C TYR A 158 19.01 -1.15 7.42
N ASP A 159 19.92 -0.18 7.28
CA ASP A 159 20.96 0.13 8.24
C ASP A 159 20.44 0.84 9.51
N LEU A 160 19.23 1.42 9.47
CA LEU A 160 18.64 2.09 10.64
C LEU A 160 18.32 1.12 11.79
N ALA A 161 18.05 -0.15 11.48
CA ALA A 161 17.88 -1.20 12.47
C ALA A 161 18.08 -2.58 11.82
N PRO A 162 18.80 -3.51 12.46
CA PRO A 162 19.06 -4.84 11.88
C PRO A 162 17.77 -5.63 11.57
N GLU A 163 16.67 -5.37 12.28
CA GLU A 163 15.37 -6.00 12.08
C GLU A 163 14.61 -5.48 10.85
N ALA A 164 15.01 -4.33 10.29
CA ALA A 164 14.26 -3.63 9.24
C ALA A 164 14.11 -4.46 7.96
N SER A 165 15.19 -5.12 7.51
CA SER A 165 15.14 -5.97 6.30
C SER A 165 14.22 -7.18 6.48
N GLY A 166 14.19 -7.76 7.68
CA GLY A 166 13.28 -8.86 8.05
C GLY A 166 11.83 -8.41 8.07
N LEU A 167 11.54 -7.25 8.68
CA LEU A 167 10.19 -6.67 8.67
C LEU A 167 9.71 -6.39 7.24
N HIS A 168 10.57 -5.84 6.39
CA HIS A 168 10.26 -5.62 4.98
C HIS A 168 9.88 -6.93 4.27
N ALA A 169 10.72 -7.97 4.40
CA ALA A 169 10.49 -9.26 3.77
C ALA A 169 9.15 -9.89 4.20
N ILE A 170 8.87 -9.90 5.51
CA ILE A 170 7.61 -10.42 6.05
C ILE A 170 6.43 -9.59 5.54
N SER A 171 6.51 -8.26 5.55
CA SER A 171 5.41 -7.41 5.09
C SER A 171 5.10 -7.57 3.61
N VAL A 172 6.12 -7.76 2.75
CA VAL A 172 5.92 -8.04 1.33
C VAL A 172 5.27 -9.41 1.14
N GLY A 173 5.73 -10.43 1.87
CA GLY A 173 5.14 -11.77 1.85
C GLY A 173 3.68 -11.77 2.30
N LEU A 174 3.37 -11.02 3.37
CA LEU A 174 2.00 -10.87 3.87
C LEU A 174 1.08 -10.26 2.82
N SER A 175 1.55 -9.24 2.11
CA SER A 175 0.80 -8.64 0.99
C SER A 175 0.60 -9.63 -0.17
N GLY A 176 1.54 -10.54 -0.40
CA GLY A 176 1.40 -11.63 -1.38
C GLY A 176 0.35 -12.68 -0.99
N ASN A 177 0.25 -13.00 0.31
CA ASN A 177 -0.62 -14.07 0.81
C ASN A 177 -2.10 -13.68 0.88
N PHE A 178 -2.41 -12.41 1.13
CA PHE A 178 -3.78 -11.94 1.36
C PHE A 178 -4.24 -11.00 0.26
N ARG A 179 -5.42 -11.29 -0.30
CA ARG A 179 -6.09 -10.40 -1.28
C ARG A 179 -6.98 -9.36 -0.61
N ASP A 180 -7.53 -9.69 0.56
CA ASP A 180 -8.34 -8.79 1.37
C ASP A 180 -7.43 -8.00 2.32
N ASP A 181 -7.46 -6.67 2.21
CA ASP A 181 -6.55 -5.80 2.95
C ASP A 181 -6.85 -5.78 4.46
N LEU A 182 -8.12 -5.97 4.86
CA LEU A 182 -8.50 -6.01 6.29
C LEU A 182 -8.12 -7.35 6.93
N GLU A 183 -8.15 -8.44 6.16
CA GLU A 183 -7.57 -9.71 6.57
C GLU A 183 -6.06 -9.61 6.72
N GLN A 184 -5.38 -9.02 5.75
CA GLN A 184 -3.94 -8.74 5.83
C GLN A 184 -3.62 -7.92 7.10
N LEU A 185 -4.40 -6.87 7.37
CA LEU A 185 -4.25 -6.06 8.57
C LEU A 185 -4.38 -6.89 9.84
N ARG A 186 -5.39 -7.77 9.95
CA ARG A 186 -5.58 -8.64 11.13
C ARG A 186 -4.35 -9.50 11.43
N HIS A 187 -3.71 -10.07 10.40
CA HIS A 187 -2.46 -10.81 10.58
C HIS A 187 -1.27 -9.90 10.91
N GLY A 188 -1.21 -8.73 10.27
CA GLY A 188 -0.23 -7.70 10.57
C GLY A 188 -0.27 -7.23 12.03
N MET A 189 -1.46 -7.09 12.62
CA MET A 189 -1.63 -6.71 14.03
C MET A 189 -0.86 -7.64 14.97
N VAL A 190 -0.93 -8.96 14.74
CA VAL A 190 -0.22 -9.95 15.56
C VAL A 190 1.29 -9.80 15.43
N MET A 191 1.79 -9.54 14.23
CA MET A 191 3.21 -9.31 13.98
C MET A 191 3.71 -8.07 14.72
N TYR A 192 2.99 -6.96 14.68
CA TYR A 192 3.38 -5.74 15.39
C TYR A 192 3.22 -5.87 16.91
N ASP A 193 2.22 -6.60 17.41
CA ASP A 193 2.13 -6.95 18.83
C ASP A 193 3.38 -7.72 19.30
N ALA A 194 3.84 -8.69 18.51
CA ALA A 194 5.05 -9.47 18.81
C ALA A 194 6.32 -8.61 18.75
N LEU A 195 6.48 -7.80 17.70
CA LEU A 195 7.65 -6.95 17.53
C LEU A 195 7.73 -5.87 18.62
N TYR A 196 6.61 -5.24 18.96
CA TYR A 196 6.55 -4.29 20.07
C TYR A 196 6.83 -4.97 21.42
N ALA A 197 6.32 -6.18 21.66
CA ALA A 197 6.63 -6.93 22.88
C ALA A 197 8.13 -7.24 23.00
N TRP A 198 8.81 -7.52 21.88
CA TRP A 198 10.26 -7.65 21.84
C TRP A 198 10.96 -6.32 22.13
N CYS A 199 10.59 -5.22 21.45
CA CYS A 199 11.12 -3.88 21.71
C CYS A 199 10.98 -3.47 23.19
N ARG A 200 9.86 -3.82 23.83
CA ARG A 200 9.63 -3.56 25.26
C ARG A 200 10.56 -4.33 26.20
N ARG A 201 10.95 -5.56 25.84
CA ARG A 201 11.89 -6.34 26.63
C ARG A 201 13.30 -5.78 26.49
N ASP A 202 13.65 -5.42 25.26
CA ASP A 202 14.96 -4.91 24.93
C ASP A 202 15.20 -3.50 25.47
N ALA A 203 14.22 -2.59 25.38
CA ALA A 203 14.32 -1.24 25.93
C ALA A 203 14.35 -1.17 27.48
N ARG A 204 14.26 -2.31 28.17
CA ARG A 204 14.45 -2.42 29.63
C ARG A 204 15.85 -2.87 30.01
N LEU A 205 16.66 -3.28 29.04
CA LEU A 205 18.07 -3.61 29.18
C LEU A 205 18.90 -2.36 28.89
#